data_AF-A0A2L2YTE0-F1
#
_entry.id   AF-A0A2L2YTE0-F1
#
_cell.length_a   1.000
_cell.length_b   1.000
_cell.length_c   1.000
_cell.angle_alpha   90.00
_cell.angle_beta   90.00
_cell.angle_gamma   90.00
#
_symmetry.space_group_name_H-M   'P 1'
#
loop_
_entity.id
_entity.type
_entity.pdbx_description
1 polymer ?
#
loop_
_entity_poly.entity_id
_entity_poly.type
_entity_poly.pdbx_seq_one_letter_code
_entity_poly.pdbx_strand_id
1 'polypeptide(L)'
;LQEGMKDKESKVQGAKRGQQAERNKNAQMLEEARRREAEATKEASKTQEQVLQQQERIEELEEAVRESVRITVQREIAVANQQNVIEAADEKIRKLQSEVIGLQKGINARCTNCPPLKVKMIETQKNLEILITERKLHLEQLLELKQEALAATISEKDSHIAFLEMSGIKDGKTADQLEKLKLERKRLVEKIKIENENRMRLLMELQEANLDNQNLSAIKDSSQDAEEDGLRSVS
;
A
#
# COMPACT_ATOMS: atom_id res chain seq x y z
N LEU A 1 112.97 -52.03 -43.93
CA LEU A 1 112.35 -52.74 -42.78
C LEU A 1 111.72 -51.81 -41.74
N GLN A 2 112.24 -50.58 -41.54
CA GLN A 2 111.71 -49.63 -40.53
C GLN A 2 110.42 -48.90 -40.97
N GLU A 3 110.24 -48.63 -42.26
CA GLU A 3 109.01 -47.97 -42.79
C GLU A 3 107.77 -48.88 -42.74
N GLY A 4 107.92 -50.18 -43.02
CA GLY A 4 106.81 -51.15 -42.94
C GLY A 4 106.34 -51.45 -41.52
N MET A 5 107.17 -51.19 -40.50
CA MET A 5 106.79 -51.30 -39.08
C MET A 5 105.99 -50.08 -38.62
N LYS A 6 106.41 -48.86 -39.01
CA LYS A 6 105.67 -47.61 -38.76
C LYS A 6 104.28 -47.62 -39.41
N ASP A 7 104.17 -48.17 -40.62
CA ASP A 7 102.90 -48.23 -41.35
C ASP A 7 101.92 -49.25 -40.72
N LYS A 8 102.45 -50.37 -40.19
CA LYS A 8 101.67 -51.33 -39.40
C LYS A 8 101.25 -50.75 -38.03
N GLU A 9 102.11 -50.01 -37.35
CA GLU A 9 101.77 -49.31 -36.09
C GLU A 9 100.72 -48.22 -36.30
N SER A 10 100.84 -47.44 -37.38
CA SER A 10 99.84 -46.44 -37.80
C SER A 10 98.46 -47.08 -38.04
N LYS A 11 98.42 -48.21 -38.77
CA LYS A 11 97.18 -48.96 -39.01
C LYS A 11 96.58 -49.54 -37.73
N VAL A 12 97.41 -50.08 -36.82
CA VAL A 12 96.96 -50.58 -35.52
C VAL A 12 96.46 -49.45 -34.61
N GLN A 13 97.11 -48.29 -34.61
CA GLN A 13 96.63 -47.09 -33.91
C GLN A 13 95.33 -46.55 -34.50
N GLY A 14 95.20 -46.54 -35.84
CA GLY A 14 93.97 -46.18 -36.54
C GLY A 14 92.81 -47.11 -36.19
N ALA A 15 93.05 -48.43 -36.19
CA ALA A 15 92.07 -49.43 -35.78
C ALA A 15 91.66 -49.28 -34.31
N LYS A 16 92.61 -49.01 -33.40
CA LYS A 16 92.30 -48.71 -31.99
C LYS A 16 91.46 -47.43 -31.83
N ARG A 17 91.77 -46.36 -32.58
CA ARG A 17 90.99 -45.12 -32.56
C ARG A 17 89.58 -45.32 -33.14
N GLY A 18 89.45 -46.08 -34.22
CA GLY A 18 88.15 -46.46 -34.80
C GLY A 18 87.31 -47.29 -33.82
N GLN A 19 87.92 -48.28 -33.17
CA GLN A 19 87.27 -49.10 -32.16
C GLN A 19 86.88 -48.29 -30.91
N GLN A 20 87.70 -47.33 -30.49
CA GLN A 20 87.38 -46.39 -29.41
C GLN A 20 86.21 -45.48 -29.81
N ALA A 21 86.19 -44.97 -31.04
CA ALA A 21 85.12 -44.12 -31.55
C ALA A 21 83.79 -44.89 -31.69
N GLU A 22 83.82 -46.14 -32.15
CA GLU A 22 82.64 -47.02 -32.15
C GLU A 22 82.15 -47.35 -30.75
N ARG A 23 83.05 -47.64 -29.80
CA ARG A 23 82.68 -47.84 -28.39
C ARG A 23 82.01 -46.60 -27.80
N ASN A 24 82.53 -45.41 -28.07
CA ASN A 24 81.93 -44.16 -27.61
C ASN A 24 80.56 -43.91 -28.26
N LYS A 25 80.39 -44.18 -29.57
CA LYS A 25 79.09 -44.07 -30.25
C LYS A 25 78.06 -45.07 -29.69
N ASN A 26 78.46 -46.31 -29.46
CA ASN A 26 77.58 -47.31 -28.84
C ASN A 26 77.22 -46.93 -27.40
N ALA A 27 78.15 -46.37 -26.63
CA ALA A 27 77.86 -45.87 -25.28
C ALA A 27 76.85 -44.71 -25.31
N GLN A 28 77.02 -43.74 -26.21
CA GLN A 28 76.08 -42.63 -26.40
C GLN A 28 74.69 -43.10 -26.83
N MET A 29 74.61 -44.05 -27.77
CA MET A 29 73.32 -44.64 -28.19
C MET A 29 72.62 -45.35 -27.03
N LEU A 30 73.35 -46.07 -26.19
CA LEU A 30 72.79 -46.75 -25.02
C LEU A 30 72.28 -45.75 -23.97
N GLU A 31 73.01 -44.65 -23.76
CA GLU A 31 72.63 -43.58 -22.84
C GLU A 31 71.41 -42.80 -23.35
N GLU A 32 71.33 -42.52 -24.66
CA GLU A 32 70.16 -41.90 -25.28
C GLU A 32 68.93 -42.83 -25.25
N ALA A 33 69.11 -44.13 -25.44
CA ALA A 33 68.05 -45.12 -25.29
C ALA A 33 67.51 -45.17 -23.85
N ARG A 34 68.40 -45.20 -22.84
CA ARG A 34 68.01 -45.13 -21.42
C ARG A 34 67.28 -43.84 -21.08
N ARG A 35 67.71 -42.70 -21.65
CA ARG A 35 67.06 -41.41 -21.42
C ARG A 35 65.66 -41.39 -22.03
N ARG A 36 65.47 -41.88 -23.26
CA ARG A 36 64.15 -42.00 -23.88
C ARG A 36 63.24 -42.96 -23.12
N GLU A 37 63.80 -44.07 -22.64
CA GLU A 37 63.06 -45.01 -21.78
C GLU A 37 62.59 -44.31 -20.49
N ALA A 38 63.47 -43.58 -19.81
CA ALA A 38 63.13 -42.83 -18.59
C ALA A 38 62.08 -41.73 -18.84
N GLU A 39 62.19 -40.99 -19.96
CA GLU A 39 61.20 -40.00 -20.38
C GLU A 39 59.85 -40.66 -20.69
N ALA A 40 59.84 -41.79 -21.41
CA ALA A 40 58.63 -42.56 -21.69
C ALA A 40 57.99 -43.14 -20.42
N THR A 41 58.80 -43.61 -19.46
CA THR A 41 58.27 -44.11 -18.17
C THR A 41 57.63 -42.98 -17.36
N LYS A 42 58.24 -41.79 -17.38
CA LYS A 42 57.70 -40.60 -16.72
C LYS A 42 56.38 -40.14 -17.36
N GLU A 43 56.30 -40.18 -18.69
CA GLU A 43 55.08 -39.82 -19.41
C GLU A 43 53.95 -40.85 -19.21
N ALA A 44 54.29 -42.15 -19.17
CA ALA A 44 53.38 -43.22 -18.79
C ALA A 44 52.85 -43.05 -17.35
N SER A 45 53.72 -42.72 -16.39
CA SER A 45 53.32 -42.45 -15.00
C SER A 45 52.37 -41.25 -14.90
N LYS A 46 52.69 -40.14 -15.58
CA LYS A 46 51.84 -38.94 -15.59
C LYS A 46 50.47 -39.20 -16.22
N THR A 47 50.42 -39.95 -17.33
CA THR A 47 49.15 -40.30 -17.97
C THR A 47 48.32 -41.23 -17.09
N GLN A 48 48.95 -42.17 -16.40
CA GLN A 48 48.28 -43.03 -15.42
C GLN A 48 47.69 -42.24 -14.25
N GLU A 49 48.43 -41.27 -13.72
CA GLU A 49 47.93 -40.35 -12.68
C GLU A 49 46.72 -39.52 -13.17
N GLN A 50 46.78 -39.00 -14.40
CA GLN A 50 45.65 -38.28 -15.00
C GLN A 50 44.41 -39.15 -15.19
N VAL A 51 44.59 -40.42 -15.58
CA VAL A 51 43.47 -41.37 -15.72
C VAL A 51 42.82 -41.64 -14.37
N LEU A 52 43.60 -41.80 -13.29
CA LEU A 52 43.06 -41.99 -11.94
C LEU A 52 42.27 -40.77 -11.48
N GLN A 53 42.80 -39.56 -11.66
CA GLN A 53 42.09 -38.32 -11.32
C GLN A 53 40.80 -38.15 -12.12
N GLN A 54 40.80 -38.53 -13.40
CA GLN A 54 39.58 -38.53 -14.22
C GLN A 54 38.55 -39.54 -13.72
N GLN A 55 38.99 -40.72 -13.27
CA GLN A 55 38.11 -41.74 -12.73
C GLN A 55 37.44 -41.28 -11.42
N GLU A 56 38.20 -40.68 -10.50
CA GLU A 56 37.67 -40.10 -9.25
C GLU A 56 36.64 -39.00 -9.57
N ARG A 57 36.96 -38.11 -10.51
CA ARG A 57 36.05 -37.04 -10.92
C ARG A 57 34.77 -37.58 -11.58
N ILE A 58 34.85 -38.67 -12.35
CA ILE A 58 33.68 -39.32 -12.93
C ILE A 58 32.79 -39.87 -11.82
N GLU A 59 33.37 -40.55 -10.83
CA GLU A 59 32.63 -41.10 -9.69
C GLU A 59 31.91 -40.01 -8.90
N GLU A 60 32.57 -38.88 -8.61
CA GLU A 60 31.94 -37.73 -7.95
C GLU A 60 30.78 -37.14 -8.77
N LEU A 61 30.94 -37.03 -10.08
CA LEU A 61 29.88 -36.52 -10.96
C LEU A 61 28.70 -37.49 -11.04
N GLU A 62 28.95 -38.79 -11.07
CA GLU A 62 27.89 -39.80 -11.02
C GLU A 62 27.12 -39.74 -9.69
N GLU A 63 27.83 -39.58 -8.57
CA GLU A 63 27.23 -39.38 -7.24
C GLU A 63 26.33 -38.14 -7.23
N ALA A 64 26.85 -37.01 -7.73
CA ALA A 64 26.11 -35.75 -7.83
C ALA A 64 24.87 -35.87 -8.72
N VAL A 65 24.97 -36.60 -9.84
CA VAL A 65 23.82 -36.85 -10.74
C VAL A 65 22.78 -37.71 -10.05
N ARG A 66 23.17 -38.80 -9.38
CA ARG A 66 22.24 -39.66 -8.61
C ARG A 66 21.47 -38.85 -7.58
N GLU A 67 22.15 -37.98 -6.84
CA GLU A 67 21.50 -37.13 -5.85
C GLU A 67 20.61 -36.05 -6.50
N SER A 68 21.05 -35.43 -7.60
CA SER A 68 20.23 -34.43 -8.32
C SER A 68 18.91 -35.01 -8.85
N VAL A 69 18.94 -36.27 -9.32
CA VAL A 69 17.74 -36.99 -9.78
C VAL A 69 16.84 -37.29 -8.59
N ARG A 70 17.40 -37.76 -7.47
CA ARG A 70 16.62 -38.03 -6.24
C ARG A 70 15.91 -36.78 -5.75
N ILE A 71 16.61 -35.65 -5.68
CA ILE A 71 16.03 -34.35 -5.28
C ILE A 71 14.92 -33.93 -6.25
N THR A 72 15.12 -34.13 -7.56
CA THR A 72 14.12 -33.79 -8.58
C THR A 72 12.84 -34.59 -8.40
N VAL A 73 12.93 -35.90 -8.21
CA VAL A 73 11.76 -36.76 -7.96
C VAL A 73 11.03 -36.34 -6.68
N GLN A 74 11.75 -36.07 -5.59
CA GLN A 74 11.13 -35.61 -4.34
C GLN A 74 10.40 -34.28 -4.52
N ARG A 75 10.99 -33.35 -5.28
CA ARG A 75 10.39 -32.06 -5.61
C ARG A 75 9.13 -32.24 -6.46
N GLU A 76 9.14 -33.11 -7.47
CA GLU A 76 7.98 -33.39 -8.31
C GLU A 76 6.81 -33.95 -7.50
N ILE A 77 7.07 -34.89 -6.59
CA ILE A 77 6.05 -35.42 -5.68
C ILE A 77 5.49 -34.31 -4.77
N ALA A 78 6.35 -33.45 -4.23
CA ALA A 78 5.91 -32.33 -3.39
C ALA A 78 5.03 -31.34 -4.17
N VAL A 79 5.38 -31.03 -5.41
CA VAL A 79 4.59 -30.15 -6.30
C VAL A 79 3.23 -30.78 -6.61
N ALA A 80 3.19 -32.08 -6.93
CA ALA A 80 1.93 -32.78 -7.17
C ALA A 80 1.01 -32.77 -5.94
N ASN A 81 1.58 -32.96 -4.74
CA ASN A 81 0.82 -32.86 -3.49
C ASN A 81 0.31 -31.44 -3.22
N GLN A 82 1.12 -30.42 -3.47
CA GLN A 82 0.71 -29.02 -3.34
C GLN A 82 -0.43 -28.69 -4.31
N GLN A 83 -0.35 -29.18 -5.55
CA GLN A 83 -1.40 -28.98 -6.56
C GLN A 83 -2.73 -29.56 -6.09
N ASN A 84 -2.75 -30.76 -5.51
CA ASN A 84 -3.97 -31.37 -4.95
C ASN A 84 -4.58 -30.53 -3.81
N VAL A 85 -3.74 -29.92 -2.96
CA VAL A 85 -4.21 -29.04 -1.87
C VAL A 85 -4.83 -27.75 -2.42
N ILE A 86 -4.20 -27.16 -3.44
CA ILE A 86 -4.72 -25.97 -4.12
C ILE A 86 -6.07 -26.27 -4.76
N GLU A 87 -6.18 -27.37 -5.51
CA GLU A 87 -7.44 -27.76 -6.15
C GLU A 87 -8.57 -28.01 -5.14
N ALA A 88 -8.26 -28.66 -4.01
CA ALA A 88 -9.24 -28.86 -2.94
C ALA A 88 -9.67 -27.54 -2.28
N ALA A 89 -8.75 -26.58 -2.12
CA ALA A 89 -9.05 -25.26 -1.59
C ALA A 89 -9.92 -24.45 -2.58
N ASP A 90 -9.59 -24.48 -3.87
CA ASP A 90 -10.34 -23.81 -4.94
C ASP A 90 -11.77 -24.33 -5.04
N GLU A 91 -11.95 -25.66 -4.99
CA GLU A 91 -13.27 -26.30 -4.97
C GLU A 91 -14.10 -25.81 -3.77
N LYS A 92 -13.48 -25.66 -2.60
CA LYS A 92 -14.13 -25.15 -1.39
C LYS A 92 -14.50 -23.67 -1.53
N ILE A 93 -13.60 -22.86 -2.08
CA ILE A 93 -13.85 -21.44 -2.36
C ILE A 93 -15.05 -21.29 -3.30
N ARG A 94 -15.09 -22.05 -4.40
CA ARG A 94 -16.21 -22.01 -5.36
C ARG A 94 -17.55 -22.37 -4.71
N LYS A 95 -17.58 -23.40 -3.85
CA LYS A 95 -18.79 -23.79 -3.11
C LYS A 95 -19.27 -22.68 -2.18
N LEU A 96 -18.36 -22.11 -1.37
CA LEU A 96 -18.69 -21.01 -0.47
C LEU A 96 -19.16 -19.77 -1.23
N GLN A 97 -18.53 -19.42 -2.35
CA GLN A 97 -18.96 -18.32 -3.21
C GLN A 97 -20.38 -18.54 -3.74
N SER A 98 -20.70 -19.76 -4.19
CA SER A 98 -22.06 -20.10 -4.63
C SER A 98 -23.09 -20.00 -3.49
N GLU A 99 -22.73 -20.44 -2.29
CA GLU A 99 -23.60 -20.34 -1.11
C GLU A 99 -23.86 -18.87 -0.72
N VAL A 100 -22.82 -18.04 -0.69
CA VAL A 100 -22.93 -16.60 -0.39
C VAL A 100 -23.86 -15.92 -1.40
N ILE A 101 -23.67 -16.17 -2.70
CA ILE A 101 -24.55 -15.63 -3.74
C ILE A 101 -25.99 -16.10 -3.55
N GLY A 102 -26.20 -17.38 -3.22
CA GLY A 102 -27.52 -17.93 -2.93
C GLY A 102 -28.19 -17.27 -1.72
N LEU A 103 -27.47 -17.08 -0.63
CA LEU A 103 -27.94 -16.40 0.57
C LEU A 103 -28.26 -14.93 0.28
N GLN A 104 -27.41 -14.21 -0.44
CA GLN A 104 -27.64 -12.81 -0.81
C GLN A 104 -28.91 -12.66 -1.67
N LYS A 105 -29.08 -13.53 -2.67
CA LYS A 105 -30.31 -13.59 -3.46
C LYS A 105 -31.52 -13.90 -2.59
N GLY A 106 -31.40 -14.83 -1.64
CA GLY A 106 -32.45 -15.19 -0.70
C GLY A 106 -32.81 -14.07 0.29
N ILE A 107 -31.84 -13.26 0.71
CA ILE A 107 -32.06 -12.06 1.55
C ILE A 107 -32.79 -10.99 0.73
N ASN A 108 -32.31 -10.71 -0.49
CA ASN A 108 -32.92 -9.72 -1.37
C ASN A 108 -34.35 -10.12 -1.78
N ALA A 109 -34.59 -11.40 -2.05
CA ALA A 109 -35.92 -11.93 -2.37
C ALA A 109 -36.86 -11.89 -1.15
N ARG A 110 -36.35 -12.12 0.06
CA ARG A 110 -37.15 -12.02 1.30
C ARG A 110 -37.36 -10.58 1.76
N CYS A 111 -36.48 -9.67 1.39
CA CYS A 111 -36.63 -8.25 1.69
C CYS A 111 -37.14 -7.46 0.47
N THR A 112 -38.34 -7.79 0.00
CA THR A 112 -39.03 -7.06 -1.09
C THR A 112 -39.15 -5.56 -0.81
N ASN A 113 -39.21 -5.18 0.47
CA ASN A 113 -39.35 -3.79 0.89
C ASN A 113 -38.00 -3.11 1.18
N CYS A 114 -36.86 -3.81 1.21
CA CYS A 114 -35.57 -3.17 1.51
C CYS A 114 -35.20 -2.10 0.47
N PRO A 115 -35.28 -2.33 -0.85
CA PRO A 115 -34.93 -1.30 -1.82
C PRO A 115 -35.88 -0.09 -1.77
N PRO A 116 -37.22 -0.25 -1.76
CA PRO A 116 -38.13 0.88 -1.59
C PRO A 116 -37.95 1.63 -0.26
N LEU A 117 -37.68 0.92 0.85
CA LEU A 117 -37.45 1.55 2.15
C LEU A 117 -36.12 2.30 2.18
N LYS A 118 -35.07 1.80 1.52
CA LYS A 118 -33.78 2.51 1.40
C LYS A 118 -33.96 3.83 0.65
N VAL A 119 -34.67 3.81 -0.49
CA VAL A 119 -34.97 5.02 -1.26
C VAL A 119 -35.80 6.00 -0.42
N LYS A 120 -36.87 5.52 0.24
CA LYS A 120 -37.70 6.36 1.09
C LYS A 120 -36.92 6.97 2.25
N MET A 121 -36.00 6.22 2.86
CA MET A 121 -35.13 6.71 3.92
C MET A 121 -34.25 7.87 3.44
N ILE A 122 -33.60 7.71 2.28
CA ILE A 122 -32.76 8.77 1.66
C ILE A 122 -33.61 10.01 1.36
N GLU A 123 -34.80 9.83 0.79
CA GLU A 123 -35.71 10.94 0.50
C GLU A 123 -36.15 11.67 1.78
N THR A 124 -36.52 10.93 2.83
CA THR A 124 -36.88 11.53 4.12
C THR A 124 -35.71 12.26 4.78
N GLN A 125 -34.49 11.75 4.64
CA GLN A 125 -33.28 12.38 5.16
C GLN A 125 -33.01 13.71 4.43
N LYS A 126 -33.09 13.71 3.10
CA LYS A 126 -32.95 14.92 2.29
C LYS A 126 -34.01 15.96 2.63
N ASN A 127 -35.26 15.53 2.80
CA ASN A 127 -36.35 16.43 3.19
C ASN A 127 -36.13 17.03 4.59
N LEU A 128 -35.59 16.24 5.53
CA LEU A 128 -35.24 16.72 6.86
C LEU A 128 -34.13 17.79 6.80
N GLU A 129 -33.10 17.59 5.98
CA GLU A 129 -32.02 18.58 5.78
C GLU A 129 -32.57 19.90 5.22
N ILE A 130 -33.43 19.83 4.21
CA ILE A 130 -34.10 21.01 3.65
C ILE A 130 -34.89 21.74 4.75
N LEU A 131 -35.74 21.04 5.50
CA LEU A 131 -36.54 21.63 6.58
C LEU A 131 -35.69 22.25 7.69
N ILE A 132 -34.54 21.66 8.03
CA ILE A 132 -33.59 22.22 9.00
C ILE A 132 -33.04 23.55 8.47
N THR A 133 -32.64 23.61 7.20
CA THR A 133 -32.12 24.84 6.59
C THR A 133 -33.18 25.95 6.50
N GLU A 134 -34.39 25.61 6.08
CA GLU A 134 -35.52 26.55 6.01
C GLU A 134 -35.88 27.08 7.40
N ARG A 135 -35.94 26.20 8.42
CA ARG A 135 -36.20 26.60 9.80
C ARG A 135 -35.15 27.58 10.31
N LYS A 136 -33.87 27.36 9.98
CA LYS A 136 -32.77 28.26 10.37
C LYS A 136 -32.97 29.65 9.73
N LEU A 137 -33.25 29.69 8.43
CA LEU A 137 -33.49 30.93 7.71
C LEU A 137 -34.68 31.71 8.30
N HIS A 138 -35.81 31.04 8.52
CA HIS A 138 -36.99 31.66 9.11
C HIS A 138 -36.73 32.21 10.51
N LEU A 139 -35.91 31.51 11.31
CA LEU A 139 -35.55 31.97 12.64
C LEU A 139 -34.68 33.23 12.59
N GLU A 140 -33.68 33.27 11.69
CA GLU A 140 -32.83 34.45 11.48
C GLU A 140 -33.65 35.67 11.07
N GLN A 141 -34.59 35.50 10.13
CA GLN A 141 -35.52 36.54 9.69
C GLN A 141 -36.43 37.02 10.83
N LEU A 142 -36.99 36.10 11.63
CA LEU A 142 -37.86 36.47 12.75
C LEU A 142 -37.11 37.27 13.82
N LEU A 143 -35.86 36.90 14.10
CA LEU A 143 -35.02 37.61 15.06
C LEU A 143 -34.64 39.01 14.55
N GLU A 144 -34.40 39.16 13.24
CA GLU A 144 -34.15 40.46 12.61
C GLU A 144 -35.39 41.37 12.68
N LEU A 145 -36.57 40.87 12.27
CA LEU A 145 -37.82 41.61 12.38
C LEU A 145 -38.14 42.05 13.81
N LYS A 146 -37.85 41.18 14.80
CA LYS A 146 -38.02 41.52 16.22
C LYS A 146 -37.07 42.65 16.65
N GLN A 147 -35.84 42.64 16.17
CA GLN A 147 -34.85 43.68 16.45
C GLN A 147 -35.25 45.02 15.81
N GLU A 148 -35.70 45.00 14.56
CA GLU A 148 -36.20 46.18 13.84
C GLU A 148 -37.43 46.79 14.53
N ALA A 149 -38.40 45.96 14.95
CA ALA A 149 -39.59 46.43 15.66
C ALA A 149 -39.25 47.09 17.00
N LEU A 150 -38.31 46.52 17.76
CA LEU A 150 -37.84 47.12 19.02
C LEU A 150 -37.10 48.44 18.76
N ALA A 151 -36.24 48.49 17.75
CA ALA A 151 -35.51 49.71 17.37
C ALA A 151 -36.46 50.82 16.90
N ALA A 152 -37.47 50.49 16.09
CA ALA A 152 -38.51 51.41 15.66
C ALA A 152 -39.31 51.97 16.85
N THR A 153 -39.67 51.12 17.81
CA THR A 153 -40.36 51.56 19.05
C THR A 153 -39.50 52.51 19.87
N ILE A 154 -38.18 52.25 19.99
CA ILE A 154 -37.26 53.17 20.68
C ILE A 154 -37.18 54.50 19.94
N SER A 155 -37.06 54.48 18.61
CA SER A 155 -37.03 55.69 17.78
C SER A 155 -38.30 56.53 17.93
N GLU A 156 -39.47 55.90 18.03
CA GLU A 156 -40.74 56.57 18.34
C GLU A 156 -40.70 57.21 19.73
N LYS A 157 -40.22 56.48 20.76
CA LYS A 157 -40.07 57.01 22.12
C LYS A 157 -39.09 58.18 22.18
N ASP A 158 -37.97 58.12 21.46
CA ASP A 158 -37.00 59.21 21.39
C ASP A 158 -37.56 60.44 20.69
N SER A 159 -38.36 60.24 19.64
CA SER A 159 -39.09 61.32 18.97
C SER A 159 -40.08 62.02 19.92
N HIS A 160 -40.81 61.24 20.74
CA HIS A 160 -41.74 61.78 21.74
C HIS A 160 -41.00 62.52 22.88
N ILE A 161 -39.88 61.98 23.36
CA ILE A 161 -39.04 62.62 24.36
C ILE A 161 -38.53 63.97 23.83
N ALA A 162 -37.97 63.98 22.61
CA ALA A 162 -37.46 65.20 21.99
C ALA A 162 -38.57 66.24 21.80
N PHE A 163 -39.76 65.83 21.38
CA PHE A 163 -40.91 66.73 21.24
C PHE A 163 -41.30 67.41 22.57
N LEU A 164 -41.36 66.64 23.67
CA LEU A 164 -41.68 67.20 24.99
C LEU A 164 -40.57 68.11 25.53
N GLU A 165 -39.31 67.76 25.29
CA GLU A 165 -38.15 68.58 25.69
C GLU A 165 -38.13 69.91 24.92
N MET A 166 -38.44 69.89 23.62
CA MET A 166 -38.50 71.09 22.77
C MET A 166 -39.73 71.97 23.03
N SER A 167 -40.87 71.37 23.39
CA SER A 167 -42.12 72.11 23.70
C SER A 167 -42.05 72.88 25.03
N GLY A 168 -41.03 72.59 25.85
CA GLY A 168 -40.80 73.15 27.18
C GLY A 168 -41.67 72.49 28.25
N ILE A 169 -41.06 72.13 29.38
CA ILE A 169 -41.77 71.54 30.53
C ILE A 169 -42.50 72.67 31.27
N LYS A 170 -43.81 72.77 31.04
CA LYS A 170 -44.64 73.87 31.57
C LYS A 170 -45.40 73.51 32.84
N ASP A 171 -45.61 72.22 33.11
CA ASP A 171 -46.31 71.72 34.28
C ASP A 171 -45.76 70.37 34.78
N GLY A 172 -46.09 70.01 36.02
CA GLY A 172 -45.63 68.75 36.63
C GLY A 172 -46.11 67.50 35.88
N LYS A 173 -47.26 67.57 35.20
CA LYS A 173 -47.77 66.46 34.39
C LYS A 173 -46.90 66.16 33.18
N THR A 174 -46.40 67.20 32.49
CA THR A 174 -45.47 67.05 31.38
C THR A 174 -44.13 66.49 31.84
N ALA A 175 -43.66 66.90 33.03
CA ALA A 175 -42.45 66.35 33.64
C ALA A 175 -42.59 64.85 33.96
N ASP A 176 -43.70 64.45 34.58
CA ASP A 176 -43.98 63.05 34.91
C ASP A 176 -44.11 62.17 33.66
N GLN A 177 -44.73 62.69 32.59
CA GLN A 177 -44.84 61.99 31.30
C GLN A 177 -43.46 61.79 30.65
N LEU A 178 -42.61 62.80 30.68
CA LEU A 178 -41.24 62.73 30.18
C LEU A 178 -40.41 61.68 30.96
N GLU A 179 -40.53 61.65 32.29
CA GLU A 179 -39.85 60.65 33.11
C GLU A 179 -40.32 59.23 32.80
N LYS A 180 -41.64 59.02 32.64
CA LYS A 180 -42.22 57.73 32.22
C LYS A 180 -41.68 57.28 30.86
N LEU A 181 -41.64 58.17 29.87
CA LEU A 181 -41.09 57.84 28.54
C LEU A 181 -39.60 57.50 28.60
N LYS A 182 -38.81 58.23 29.40
CA LYS A 182 -37.39 57.92 29.62
C LYS A 182 -37.19 56.56 30.27
N LEU A 183 -38.04 56.19 31.22
CA LEU A 183 -38.02 54.88 31.88
C LEU A 183 -38.42 53.76 30.91
N GLU A 184 -39.48 53.95 30.13
CA GLU A 184 -39.91 53.00 29.08
C GLU A 184 -38.82 52.79 28.03
N ARG A 185 -38.18 53.86 27.55
CA ARG A 185 -37.05 53.76 26.62
C ARG A 185 -35.90 52.96 27.22
N LYS A 186 -35.50 53.24 28.46
CA LYS A 186 -34.45 52.47 29.15
C LYS A 186 -34.78 50.98 29.21
N ARG A 187 -36.04 50.63 29.49
CA ARG A 187 -36.50 49.23 29.48
C ARG A 187 -36.43 48.59 28.09
N LEU A 188 -36.78 49.33 27.03
CA LEU A 188 -36.69 48.84 25.65
C LEU A 188 -35.24 48.62 25.21
N VAL A 189 -34.32 49.52 25.58
CA VAL A 189 -32.88 49.37 25.31
C VAL A 189 -32.33 48.13 26.00
N GLU A 190 -32.67 47.92 27.28
CA GLU A 190 -32.26 46.72 28.01
C GLU A 190 -32.84 45.45 27.37
N LYS A 191 -34.10 45.51 26.91
CA LYS A 191 -34.74 44.40 26.20
C LYS A 191 -34.02 44.06 24.89
N ILE A 192 -33.55 45.05 24.12
CA ILE A 192 -32.72 44.81 22.93
C ILE A 192 -31.41 44.13 23.31
N LYS A 193 -30.75 44.56 24.38
CA LYS A 193 -29.50 43.97 24.83
C LYS A 193 -29.65 42.49 25.16
N ILE A 194 -30.66 42.15 25.96
CA ILE A 194 -30.99 40.76 26.33
C ILE A 194 -31.34 39.95 25.07
N GLU A 195 -32.10 40.52 24.15
CA GLU A 195 -32.48 39.83 22.92
C GLU A 195 -31.28 39.54 22.01
N ASN A 196 -30.34 40.47 21.90
CA ASN A 196 -29.10 40.28 21.13
C ASN A 196 -28.22 39.17 21.72
N GLU A 197 -28.10 39.12 23.06
CA GLU A 197 -27.39 38.04 23.74
C GLU A 197 -28.06 36.67 23.49
N ASN A 198 -29.40 36.61 23.54
CA ASN A 198 -30.15 35.40 23.24
C ASN A 198 -30.04 34.99 21.76
N ARG A 199 -30.06 35.94 20.81
CA ARG A 199 -29.85 35.69 19.39
C ARG A 199 -28.49 35.04 19.14
N MET A 200 -27.42 35.59 19.72
CA MET A 200 -26.07 35.02 19.57
C MET A 200 -26.00 33.59 20.12
N ARG A 201 -26.55 33.36 21.31
CA ARG A 201 -26.58 32.03 21.93
C ARG A 201 -27.30 31.01 21.05
N LEU A 202 -28.50 31.35 20.59
CA LEU A 202 -29.34 30.44 19.80
C LEU A 202 -28.72 30.11 18.43
N LEU A 203 -28.05 31.09 17.79
CA LEU A 203 -27.35 30.85 16.52
C LEU A 203 -26.15 29.92 16.69
N MET A 204 -25.42 30.02 17.81
CA MET A 204 -24.33 29.09 18.13
C MET A 204 -24.84 27.66 18.36
N GLU A 205 -25.86 27.50 19.19
CA GLU A 205 -26.48 26.19 19.48
C GLU A 205 -26.99 25.50 18.20
N LEU A 206 -27.56 26.25 17.26
CA LEU A 206 -28.03 25.73 15.97
C LEU A 206 -26.90 25.35 15.01
N GLN A 207 -25.75 26.03 15.08
CA GLN A 207 -24.59 25.72 14.26
C GLN A 207 -23.92 24.43 14.72
N GLU A 208 -23.80 24.22 16.03
CA GLU A 208 -23.26 22.99 16.63
C GLU A 208 -24.14 21.78 16.30
N ALA A 209 -25.46 21.89 16.50
CA ALA A 209 -26.40 20.80 16.20
C ALA A 209 -26.40 20.36 14.71
N ASN A 210 -26.04 21.25 13.78
CA ASN A 210 -25.97 20.93 12.36
C ASN A 210 -24.67 20.20 11.98
N LEU A 211 -23.56 20.52 12.64
CA LEU A 211 -22.27 19.82 12.43
C LEU A 211 -22.34 18.37 12.90
N ASP A 212 -23.03 18.12 14.02
CA ASP A 212 -23.23 16.76 14.54
C ASP A 212 -24.06 15.89 13.58
N ASN A 213 -25.03 16.50 12.88
CA ASN A 213 -25.88 15.80 11.91
C ASN A 213 -25.12 15.48 10.60
N GLN A 214 -24.25 16.39 10.14
CA GLN A 214 -23.38 16.18 8.97
C GLN A 214 -22.28 15.13 9.21
N ASN A 215 -21.74 15.07 10.43
CA ASN A 215 -20.77 14.03 10.80
C ASN A 215 -21.43 12.63 10.81
N LEU A 216 -22.72 12.54 11.13
CA LEU A 216 -23.47 11.29 11.14
C LEU A 216 -23.85 10.79 9.73
N SER A 217 -24.01 11.69 8.75
CA SER A 217 -24.28 11.33 7.35
C SER A 217 -23.02 10.86 6.61
N ALA A 218 -21.87 11.51 6.82
CA ALA A 218 -20.60 11.14 6.19
C ALA A 218 -20.11 9.71 6.58
N ILE A 219 -20.42 9.25 7.79
CA ILE A 219 -20.10 7.88 8.25
C ILE A 219 -20.97 6.82 7.53
N LYS A 220 -22.17 7.18 7.06
CA LYS A 220 -23.09 6.27 6.36
C LYS A 220 -22.78 6.12 4.86
N ASP A 221 -22.23 7.15 4.21
CA ASP A 221 -21.90 7.08 2.78
C ASP A 221 -20.62 6.27 2.53
N SER A 222 -19.61 6.41 3.40
CA SER A 222 -18.36 5.64 3.34
C SER A 222 -18.51 4.12 3.53
N SER A 223 -19.68 3.66 4.00
CA SER A 223 -19.99 2.24 4.17
C SER A 223 -20.85 1.66 3.04
N GLN A 224 -21.33 2.46 2.09
CA GLN A 224 -22.17 1.99 0.98
C GLN A 224 -21.41 1.87 -0.35
N ASP A 225 -20.39 2.70 -0.59
CA ASP A 225 -19.60 2.66 -1.82
C ASP A 225 -18.73 1.38 -1.95
N ALA A 226 -18.47 0.68 -0.84
CA ALA A 226 -17.71 -0.57 -0.85
C ALA A 226 -18.53 -1.79 -1.35
N GLU A 227 -19.87 -1.72 -1.38
CA GLU A 227 -20.73 -2.84 -1.79
C GLU A 227 -21.16 -2.78 -3.27
N GLU A 228 -21.14 -1.60 -3.91
CA GLU A 228 -21.66 -1.43 -5.27
C GLU A 228 -20.62 -1.71 -6.37
N ASP A 229 -19.32 -1.49 -6.11
CA ASP A 229 -18.23 -1.73 -7.08
C ASP A 229 -17.87 -3.22 -7.26
N GLY A 230 -18.27 -4.10 -6.32
CA GLY A 230 -18.01 -5.54 -6.41
C GLY A 230 -18.91 -6.30 -7.40
N LEU A 231 -20.01 -5.69 -7.85
CA LEU A 231 -21.01 -6.33 -8.71
C LEU A 231 -20.91 -5.95 -10.20
N ARG A 232 -20.08 -4.95 -10.56
CA ARG A 232 -19.89 -4.50 -11.95
C ARG A 232 -18.66 -5.07 -12.68
N SER A 233 -17.76 -5.79 -11.99
CA SER A 233 -16.55 -6.33 -12.64
C SER A 233 -16.67 -7.76 -13.19
N VAL A 234 -17.86 -8.37 -13.12
CA VAL A 234 -18.12 -9.71 -13.69
C VAL A 234 -19.24 -9.60 -14.72
N SER A 235 -18.93 -9.02 -15.86
CA SER A 235 -19.67 -9.16 -17.12
C SER A 235 -18.66 -9.30 -18.25
#